data_AF-A0A0D5YGW4-F1
#
_entry.id   AF-A0A0D5YGW4-F1
#
_cell.length_a   1.000
_cell.length_b   1.000
_cell.length_c   1.000
_cell.angle_alpha   90.00
_cell.angle_beta   90.00
_cell.angle_gamma   90.00
#
_symmetry.space_group_name_H-M   'P 1'
#
loop_
_entity.id
_entity.type
_entity.pdbx_description
1 polymer ?
#
loop_
_entity_poly.entity_id
_entity_poly.type
_entity_poly.pdbx_seq_one_letter_code
_entity_poly.pdbx_strand_id
1 'polypeptide(L)'
;MNMLANISFDAAVFTSLEVMNVDVVDGVIQFSLSIQNAEHIYIVASVKGIEKNDTFEYGEGLDYQDWKDVNYTRMTVDSSSRPHVDDFDYVDAVEGMPFALTSTQIQKLNEYLEELAREEKINELRGG
;
A
#
# COMPACT_ATOMS: atom_id res chain seq x y z
N MET A 1 -35.09 12.19 22.87
CA MET A 1 -33.81 12.73 22.34
C MET A 1 -32.81 11.60 22.36
N ASN A 2 -32.55 10.96 21.22
CA ASN A 2 -31.46 10.00 21.09
C ASN A 2 -30.33 10.68 20.32
N MET A 3 -29.33 11.16 21.05
CA MET A 3 -28.05 11.51 20.46
C MET A 3 -27.31 10.20 20.21
N LEU A 4 -27.47 9.63 19.02
CA LEU A 4 -26.44 8.73 18.49
C LEU A 4 -25.24 9.63 18.21
N ALA A 5 -24.32 9.68 19.17
CA ALA A 5 -23.02 10.26 18.94
C ALA A 5 -22.43 9.50 17.74
N ASN A 6 -22.27 10.20 16.60
CA ASN A 6 -21.28 9.82 15.62
C ASN A 6 -19.94 9.86 16.37
N ILE A 7 -19.54 8.73 16.95
CA ILE A 7 -18.19 8.55 17.44
C ILE A 7 -17.33 8.50 16.18
N SER A 8 -16.94 9.70 15.72
CA SER A 8 -15.75 9.86 14.91
C SER A 8 -14.62 9.38 15.82
N PHE A 9 -14.25 8.11 15.70
CA PHE A 9 -12.94 7.69 16.17
C PHE A 9 -11.96 8.53 15.36
N ASP A 10 -11.33 9.53 15.98
CA ASP A 10 -10.06 10.05 15.51
C ASP A 10 -9.12 8.84 15.50
N ALA A 11 -9.09 8.14 14.37
CA ALA A 11 -8.19 7.02 14.18
C ALA A 11 -6.77 7.52 14.41
N ALA A 12 -5.92 6.71 15.03
CA ALA A 12 -4.51 7.06 15.18
C ALA A 12 -3.92 7.44 13.81
N VAL A 13 -3.01 8.40 13.77
CA VAL A 13 -2.32 8.80 12.55
C VAL A 13 -0.84 8.94 12.83
N PHE A 14 -0.02 8.17 12.12
CA PHE A 14 1.43 8.17 12.30
C PHE A 14 2.09 9.11 11.31
N THR A 15 1.88 10.41 11.49
CA THR A 15 2.26 11.43 10.49
C THR A 15 3.77 11.60 10.30
N SER A 16 4.58 11.19 11.28
CA SER A 16 6.04 11.30 11.24
C SER A 16 6.74 10.07 10.64
N LEU A 17 5.99 9.04 10.28
CA LEU A 17 6.53 7.79 9.75
C LEU A 17 6.26 7.67 8.24
N GLU A 18 7.19 7.05 7.53
CA GLU A 18 7.12 6.81 6.10
C GLU A 18 6.89 5.32 5.79
N VAL A 19 6.22 5.07 4.67
CA VAL A 19 6.01 3.73 4.11
C VAL A 19 7.32 3.12 3.65
N MET A 20 7.55 1.88 4.06
CA MET A 20 8.69 1.02 3.73
C MET A 20 8.26 -0.45 3.63
N ASN A 21 9.05 -1.30 2.97
CA ASN A 21 8.88 -2.76 2.90
C ASN A 21 7.45 -3.19 2.54
N VAL A 22 6.99 -2.80 1.35
CA VAL A 22 5.63 -3.10 0.88
C VAL A 22 5.63 -4.45 0.17
N ASP A 23 4.63 -5.28 0.49
CA ASP A 23 4.37 -6.55 -0.18
C ASP A 23 2.86 -6.83 -0.27
N VAL A 24 2.45 -7.77 -1.11
CA VAL A 24 1.06 -8.20 -1.28
C VAL A 24 0.98 -9.72 -1.18
N VAL A 25 0.23 -10.21 -0.20
CA VAL A 25 -0.03 -11.64 -0.02
C VAL A 25 -1.53 -11.87 0.02
N ASP A 26 -2.06 -12.65 -0.92
CA ASP A 26 -3.49 -12.99 -1.01
C ASP A 26 -4.44 -11.75 -0.97
N GLY A 27 -4.03 -10.66 -1.63
CA GLY A 27 -4.79 -9.39 -1.67
C GLY A 27 -4.73 -8.57 -0.37
N VAL A 28 -3.90 -8.98 0.59
CA VAL A 28 -3.55 -8.21 1.78
C VAL A 28 -2.24 -7.49 1.53
N ILE A 29 -2.25 -6.17 1.67
CA ILE A 29 -1.07 -5.34 1.57
C ILE A 29 -0.39 -5.33 2.94
N GLN A 30 0.86 -5.78 2.99
CA GLN A 30 1.72 -5.74 4.16
C GLN A 30 2.75 -4.63 3.96
N PHE A 31 2.97 -3.82 4.99
CA PHE A 31 3.92 -2.72 4.92
C PHE A 31 4.44 -2.36 6.30
N SER A 32 5.51 -1.57 6.32
CA SER A 32 6.05 -1.01 7.55
C SER A 32 6.04 0.52 7.50
N LEU A 33 5.95 1.14 8.69
CA LEU A 33 6.14 2.57 8.87
C LEU A 33 7.42 2.81 9.68
N SER A 34 8.32 3.64 9.14
CA SER A 34 9.56 4.01 9.82
C SER A 34 10.03 5.43 9.49
N ILE A 35 10.94 5.97 10.28
CA ILE A 35 11.65 7.21 9.96
C ILE A 35 12.69 6.88 8.89
N GLN A 36 12.79 7.71 7.85
CA GLN A 36 13.77 7.51 6.79
C GLN A 36 15.21 7.42 7.36
N ASN A 37 15.95 6.38 6.99
CA ASN A 37 17.29 6.06 7.50
C ASN A 37 17.38 5.69 8.99
N ALA A 38 16.26 5.38 9.65
CA ALA A 38 16.31 4.75 10.96
C ALA A 38 16.62 3.26 10.83
N GLU A 39 17.42 2.73 11.76
CA GLU A 39 17.67 1.29 11.86
C GLU A 39 16.43 0.51 12.33
N HIS A 40 15.45 1.18 12.93
CA HIS A 40 14.31 0.56 13.60
C HIS A 40 13.03 0.66 12.76
N ILE A 41 12.25 -0.42 12.74
CA ILE A 41 10.87 -0.41 12.25
C ILE A 41 9.97 -0.05 13.42
N TYR A 42 9.13 0.96 13.25
CA TYR A 42 8.26 1.44 14.32
C TYR A 42 6.91 0.74 14.30
N ILE A 43 6.39 0.43 13.11
CA ILE A 43 5.11 -0.28 12.94
C ILE A 43 5.24 -1.24 11.77
N VAL A 44 4.77 -2.46 11.95
CA VAL A 44 4.36 -3.38 10.88
C VAL A 44 2.84 -3.35 10.82
N ALA A 45 2.29 -3.26 9.62
CA ALA A 45 0.86 -3.13 9.43
C ALA A 45 0.38 -3.87 8.19
N SER A 46 -0.89 -4.23 8.23
CA SER A 46 -1.56 -4.83 7.09
C SER A 46 -2.95 -4.25 6.84
N VAL A 47 -3.35 -4.27 5.58
CA VAL A 47 -4.66 -3.78 5.14
C VAL A 47 -5.15 -4.57 3.94
N LYS A 48 -6.45 -4.83 3.89
CA LYS A 48 -7.05 -5.40 2.69
C LYS A 48 -6.93 -4.40 1.54
N GLY A 49 -6.32 -4.83 0.44
CA GLY A 49 -6.19 -4.03 -0.77
C GLY A 49 -7.52 -3.84 -1.50
N ILE A 50 -7.60 -2.76 -2.26
CA ILE A 50 -8.66 -2.50 -3.22
C ILE A 50 -8.10 -2.86 -4.61
N GLU A 51 -8.70 -3.86 -5.25
CA GLU A 51 -8.32 -4.25 -6.60
C GLU A 51 -8.67 -3.16 -7.61
N LYS A 52 -7.73 -2.86 -8.49
CA LYS A 52 -7.89 -1.92 -9.58
C LYS A 52 -7.26 -2.49 -10.85
N ASN A 53 -8.02 -2.44 -11.94
CA ASN A 53 -7.47 -2.71 -13.27
C ASN A 53 -6.81 -1.45 -13.81
N ASP A 54 -5.63 -1.63 -14.41
CA ASP A 54 -4.83 -0.56 -14.96
C ASP A 54 -4.14 -1.05 -16.24
N THR A 55 -3.51 -0.13 -16.96
CA THR A 55 -2.85 -0.41 -18.24
C THR A 55 -1.49 0.24 -18.31
N PHE A 56 -0.53 -0.43 -18.94
CA PHE A 56 0.74 0.16 -19.32
C PHE A 56 1.20 -0.33 -20.70
N GLU A 57 1.98 0.48 -21.39
CA GLU A 57 2.60 0.09 -22.65
C GLU A 57 3.83 -0.79 -22.40
N TYR A 58 3.93 -1.90 -23.13
CA TYR A 58 5.06 -2.81 -23.06
C TYR A 58 5.51 -3.27 -24.44
N GLY A 59 6.83 -3.27 -24.66
CA GLY A 59 7.49 -3.86 -25.81
C GLY A 59 8.95 -4.22 -25.48
N GLU A 60 9.44 -5.33 -26.03
CA GLU A 60 10.82 -5.82 -25.76
C GLU A 60 11.87 -5.22 -26.71
N GLY A 61 11.43 -4.47 -27.73
CA GLY A 61 12.28 -3.89 -28.78
C GLY A 61 12.33 -2.36 -28.78
N LEU A 62 13.27 -1.83 -29.56
CA LEU A 62 13.42 -0.38 -29.79
C LEU A 62 12.42 0.18 -30.81
N ASP A 63 11.67 -0.68 -31.51
CA ASP A 63 10.59 -0.25 -32.38
C ASP A 63 9.33 -0.01 -31.55
N TYR A 64 9.03 1.25 -31.28
CA TYR A 64 7.85 1.67 -30.53
C TYR A 64 6.54 1.25 -31.19
N GLN A 65 6.54 0.88 -32.49
CA GLN A 65 5.34 0.39 -33.16
C GLN A 65 4.92 -1.01 -32.71
N ASP A 66 5.83 -1.77 -32.08
CA ASP A 66 5.55 -3.11 -31.54
C ASP A 66 5.06 -3.06 -30.08
N TRP A 67 5.03 -1.88 -29.47
CA TRP A 67 4.57 -1.70 -28.10
C TRP A 67 3.04 -1.81 -28.06
N LYS A 68 2.54 -2.50 -27.05
CA LYS A 68 1.10 -2.74 -26.89
C LYS A 68 0.66 -2.41 -25.48
N ASP A 69 -0.59 -1.98 -25.36
CA ASP A 69 -1.25 -1.84 -24.07
C ASP A 69 -1.43 -3.22 -23.43
N VAL A 70 -0.86 -3.35 -22.24
CA VAL A 70 -1.01 -4.52 -21.39
C VAL A 70 -1.91 -4.16 -20.22
N ASN A 71 -3.01 -4.90 -20.10
CA ASN A 71 -3.86 -4.85 -18.93
C ASN A 71 -3.23 -5.63 -17.78
N TYR A 72 -3.30 -5.07 -16.58
CA TYR A 72 -2.89 -5.74 -15.35
C TYR A 72 -3.80 -5.32 -14.20
N THR A 73 -3.82 -6.12 -13.15
CA THR A 73 -4.53 -5.84 -11.92
C THR A 73 -3.51 -5.47 -10.86
N ARG A 74 -3.80 -4.43 -10.08
CA ARG A 74 -2.97 -4.01 -8.95
C ARG A 74 -3.83 -3.81 -7.70
N MET A 75 -3.18 -3.92 -6.55
CA MET A 75 -3.78 -3.50 -5.28
C MET A 75 -3.57 -2.01 -5.07
N THR A 76 -4.53 -1.38 -4.39
CA THR A 76 -4.47 0.04 -4.01
C THR A 76 -5.04 0.26 -2.61
N VAL A 77 -4.68 1.39 -2.02
CA VAL A 77 -5.28 1.93 -0.80
C VAL A 77 -5.84 3.33 -1.05
N ASP A 78 -6.81 3.73 -0.25
CA ASP A 78 -7.36 5.09 -0.27
C ASP A 78 -7.57 5.63 1.15
N SER A 79 -8.21 6.80 1.27
CA SER A 79 -8.46 7.45 2.57
C SER A 79 -9.48 6.71 3.45
N SER A 80 -10.22 5.75 2.88
CA SER A 80 -11.13 4.88 3.61
C SER A 80 -10.46 3.60 4.12
N SER A 81 -9.30 3.24 3.56
CA SER A 81 -8.49 2.12 4.04
C SER A 81 -8.12 2.32 5.51
N ARG A 82 -8.26 1.25 6.30
CA ARG A 82 -7.92 1.21 7.73
C ARG A 82 -6.96 0.04 7.98
N PRO A 83 -5.65 0.26 7.80
CA PRO A 83 -4.68 -0.72 8.23
C PRO A 83 -4.75 -0.96 9.74
N HIS A 84 -4.34 -2.14 10.15
CA HIS A 84 -4.16 -2.49 11.54
C HIS A 84 -2.68 -2.72 11.85
N VAL A 85 -2.29 -2.42 13.08
CA VAL A 85 -0.95 -2.69 13.59
C VAL A 85 -0.80 -4.20 13.82
N ASP A 86 0.17 -4.82 13.17
CA ASP A 86 0.53 -6.23 13.37
C ASP A 86 1.68 -6.36 14.37
N ASP A 87 2.60 -5.40 14.37
CA ASP A 87 3.71 -5.30 15.33
C ASP A 87 4.11 -3.82 15.50
N PHE A 88 4.69 -3.46 16.64
CA PHE A 88 5.11 -2.10 16.92
C PHE A 88 6.27 -2.03 17.90
N ASP A 89 7.11 -1.00 17.72
CA ASP A 89 8.20 -0.68 18.64
C ASP A 89 8.38 0.84 18.75
N TYR A 90 8.79 1.30 19.94
CA TYR A 90 9.08 2.71 20.25
C TYR A 90 7.95 3.73 20.02
N VAL A 91 6.72 3.28 19.73
CA VAL A 91 5.52 4.11 19.55
C VAL A 91 4.41 3.69 20.50
N ASP A 92 3.50 4.63 20.78
CA ASP A 92 2.26 4.33 21.50
C ASP A 92 1.25 3.71 20.53
N ALA A 93 1.35 2.39 20.36
CA ALA A 93 0.47 1.58 19.54
C ALA A 93 0.12 0.28 20.28
N VAL A 94 -0.88 -0.42 19.76
CA VAL A 94 -1.28 -1.74 20.26
C VAL A 94 -1.58 -2.62 19.04
N GLU A 95 -1.21 -3.89 19.13
CA GLU A 95 -1.56 -4.89 18.11
C GLU A 95 -3.09 -4.90 17.85
N GLY A 96 -3.47 -4.96 16.58
CA GLY A 96 -4.85 -4.88 16.11
C GLY A 96 -5.43 -3.46 16.07
N MET A 97 -4.70 -2.43 16.51
CA MET A 97 -5.20 -1.06 16.49
C MET A 97 -5.36 -0.56 15.03
N PRO A 98 -6.57 -0.12 14.62
CA PRO A 98 -6.75 0.49 13.32
C PRO A 98 -6.21 1.93 13.32
N PHE A 99 -5.60 2.35 12.21
CA PHE A 99 -5.11 3.71 12.04
C PHE A 99 -5.47 4.27 10.65
N ALA A 100 -5.38 5.59 10.49
CA ALA A 100 -5.57 6.24 9.21
C ALA A 100 -4.22 6.55 8.56
N LEU A 101 -4.16 6.34 7.25
CA LEU A 101 -3.01 6.72 6.43
C LEU A 101 -3.07 8.21 6.10
N THR A 102 -1.92 8.86 6.10
CA THR A 102 -1.78 10.21 5.53
C THR A 102 -1.86 10.16 4.01
N SER A 103 -2.19 11.28 3.36
CA SER A 103 -2.20 11.36 1.89
C SER A 103 -0.85 10.97 1.27
N THR A 104 0.26 11.34 1.92
CA THR A 104 1.61 10.98 1.48
C THR A 104 1.88 9.48 1.60
N GLN A 105 1.42 8.85 2.69
CA GLN A 105 1.54 7.40 2.86
C GLN A 105 0.67 6.64 1.83
N ILE A 106 -0.54 7.13 1.56
CA ILE A 106 -1.42 6.56 0.51
C ILE A 106 -0.75 6.64 -0.86
N GLN A 107 -0.19 7.81 -1.20
CA GLN A 107 0.53 7.99 -2.46
C GLN A 107 1.71 7.00 -2.57
N LYS A 108 2.58 6.98 -1.55
CA LYS A 108 3.79 6.14 -1.55
C LYS A 108 3.45 4.65 -1.60
N LEU A 109 2.44 4.19 -0.86
CA LEU A 109 1.94 2.81 -0.96
C LEU A 109 1.47 2.48 -2.37
N ASN A 110 0.64 3.34 -2.97
CA ASN A 110 0.10 3.09 -4.31
C ASN A 110 1.17 3.12 -5.41
N GLU A 111 2.24 3.90 -5.24
CA GLU A 111 3.42 3.88 -6.13
C GLU A 111 4.14 2.52 -6.05
N TYR A 112 4.45 2.03 -4.83
CA TYR A 112 5.06 0.71 -4.64
C TYR A 112 4.19 -0.43 -5.19
N LEU A 113 2.88 -0.40 -4.91
CA LEU A 113 1.96 -1.44 -5.37
C LEU A 113 1.81 -1.46 -6.89
N GLU A 114 1.90 -0.30 -7.53
CA GLU A 114 1.93 -0.21 -8.99
C GLU A 114 3.22 -0.80 -9.57
N GLU A 115 4.38 -0.49 -8.98
CA GLU A 115 5.67 -1.04 -9.39
C GLU A 115 5.68 -2.58 -9.27
N LEU A 116 5.31 -3.12 -8.11
CA LEU A 116 5.23 -4.57 -7.87
C LEU A 116 4.34 -5.28 -8.89
N ALA A 117 3.13 -4.75 -9.12
CA ALA A 117 2.18 -5.37 -10.05
C ALA A 117 2.65 -5.27 -11.51
N ARG A 118 3.35 -4.18 -11.89
CA ARG A 118 3.97 -4.05 -13.22
C ARG A 118 5.13 -5.03 -13.39
N GLU A 119 6.01 -5.15 -12.40
CA GLU A 119 7.12 -6.09 -12.44
C GLU A 119 6.65 -7.54 -12.56
N GLU A 120 5.66 -7.93 -11.76
CA GLU A 120 5.01 -9.23 -11.86
C GLU A 120 4.45 -9.45 -13.26
N LYS A 121 3.72 -8.47 -13.81
CA LYS A 121 3.15 -8.58 -15.15
C LYS A 121 4.24 -8.71 -16.23
N ILE A 122 5.32 -7.96 -16.12
CA ILE A 122 6.44 -8.04 -17.04
C ILE A 122 7.09 -9.42 -16.98
N ASN A 123 7.28 -9.98 -15.78
CA ASN A 123 7.83 -11.33 -15.61
C ASN A 123 6.92 -12.39 -16.24
N GLU A 124 5.60 -12.29 -16.07
CA GLU A 124 4.64 -13.17 -16.75
C GLU A 124 4.78 -13.10 -18.28
N LEU A 125 4.89 -11.89 -18.84
CA LEU A 125 5.04 -11.68 -20.28
C LEU A 125 6.34 -12.29 -20.83
N ARG A 126 7.39 -12.37 -20.01
CA ARG A 126 8.69 -12.95 -20.33
C ARG A 126 8.75 -14.46 -20.14
N GLY A 127 7.68 -15.06 -19.63
CA GLY A 127 7.54 -16.51 -19.50
C GLY A 127 7.66 -17.08 -18.07
N GLY A 128 7.72 -16.22 -17.04
CA GLY A 128 7.80 -16.63 -15.63
C GLY A 128 9.20 -16.99 -15.15
#